data_AF-A0A382C5L0-F1
#
_entry.id   AF-A0A382C5L0-F1
#
_cell.length_a   1.000
_cell.length_b   1.000
_cell.length_c   1.000
_cell.angle_alpha   90.00
_cell.angle_beta   90.00
_cell.angle_gamma   90.00
#
_symmetry.space_group_name_H-M   'P 1'
#
loop_
_entity.id
_entity.type
_entity.pdbx_description
1 polymer ?
#
loop_
_entity_poly.entity_id
_entity_poly.type
_entity_poly.pdbx_seq_one_letter_code
_entity_poly.pdbx_strand_id
1 'polypeptide(L)'
;VVYIFVMMAMAAMAMAALQMTNLDLQTSESHQKGKKAFYSAEVGLDLAVASIVKEFENLIPYTQSEDYPDADANGFITVANYRDHSIRYKVTNPLEKFLYQSSVGNSFIYHYAHTYDIEATAKSLKDTSKETIKERIRILETPLVQYFVFFGQTGGGADLELFPGPLMNMWGRIHSNGNIYIGSSGDGRGGFSTINLRNYDDQGNQSPHLMSASGKITTRFKHSGHTFDNTVFIKTSNMGTDFSPVQALSPVMDKTNEAEEEAKFNGYVLVNEPQFVTPSRDLIKRG
;
A
#
# COMPACT_ATOMS: atom_id res chain seq x y z
N VAL A 1 45.78 -54.16 39.20
CA VAL A 1 45.63 -53.91 37.74
C VAL A 1 44.21 -53.48 37.39
N VAL A 2 43.16 -54.28 37.69
CA VAL A 2 41.75 -53.94 37.41
C VAL A 2 41.30 -52.59 38.00
N TYR A 3 41.66 -52.28 39.25
CA TYR A 3 41.33 -51.00 39.89
C TYR A 3 41.91 -49.76 39.17
N ILE A 4 43.10 -49.89 38.57
CA ILE A 4 43.75 -48.78 37.84
C ILE A 4 43.01 -48.54 36.51
N PHE A 5 42.58 -49.60 35.83
CA PHE A 5 41.78 -49.47 34.61
C PHE A 5 40.42 -48.84 34.87
N VAL A 6 39.75 -49.21 35.97
CA VAL A 6 38.48 -48.59 36.37
C VAL A 6 38.66 -47.11 36.73
N MET A 7 39.71 -46.75 37.47
CA MET A 7 40.00 -45.35 37.79
C MET A 7 40.36 -44.52 36.54
N MET A 8 41.13 -45.07 35.59
CA MET A 8 41.41 -44.39 34.33
C MET A 8 40.14 -44.19 33.49
N ALA A 9 39.26 -45.20 33.44
CA ALA A 9 37.98 -45.07 32.75
C ALA A 9 37.08 -44.01 33.40
N MET A 10 37.00 -43.97 34.74
CA MET A 10 36.24 -42.95 35.46
C MET A 10 36.83 -41.55 35.32
N ALA A 11 38.16 -41.40 35.32
CA ALA A 11 38.82 -40.12 35.07
C ALA A 11 38.58 -39.61 33.64
N ALA A 12 38.61 -40.51 32.65
CA ALA A 12 38.28 -40.18 31.27
C ALA A 12 36.82 -39.73 31.11
N MET A 13 35.87 -40.43 31.76
CA MET A 13 34.45 -40.02 31.77
C MET A 13 34.23 -38.68 32.49
N ALA A 14 34.92 -38.44 33.61
CA ALA A 14 34.85 -37.17 34.32
C ALA A 14 35.39 -36.00 33.49
N MET A 15 36.52 -36.20 32.79
CA MET A 15 37.07 -35.23 31.84
C MET A 15 36.11 -34.96 30.67
N ALA A 16 35.48 -36.00 30.11
CA ALA A 16 34.49 -35.85 29.06
C ALA A 16 33.25 -35.06 29.53
N ALA A 17 32.75 -35.33 30.74
CA ALA A 17 31.62 -34.61 31.33
C ALA A 17 31.95 -33.13 31.58
N LEU A 18 33.16 -32.81 32.04
CA LEU A 18 33.63 -31.42 32.21
C LEU A 18 33.75 -30.70 30.87
N GLN A 19 34.30 -31.36 29.84
CA GLN A 19 34.38 -30.80 28.49
C GLN A 19 32.98 -30.54 27.92
N MET A 20 32.04 -31.46 28.10
CA MET A 20 30.65 -31.32 27.65
C MET A 20 29.92 -30.18 28.36
N THR A 21 30.12 -30.04 29.68
CA THR A 21 29.56 -28.92 30.47
C THR A 21 30.13 -27.56 30.01
N ASN A 22 31.42 -27.49 29.72
CA ASN A 22 32.05 -26.27 29.21
C ASN A 22 31.53 -25.91 27.81
N LEU A 23 31.30 -26.90 26.94
CA LEU A 23 30.72 -26.69 25.62
C LEU A 23 29.27 -26.19 25.71
N ASP A 24 28.46 -26.76 26.60
CA ASP A 24 27.07 -26.32 26.82
C ASP A 24 27.01 -24.89 27.36
N LEU A 25 27.91 -24.54 28.30
CA LEU A 25 28.04 -23.17 28.82
C LEU A 25 28.48 -22.20 27.73
N GLN A 26 29.50 -22.54 26.94
CA GLN A 26 29.95 -21.70 25.82
C GLN A 26 28.86 -21.50 24.77
N THR A 27 28.09 -22.56 24.46
CA THR A 27 26.99 -22.50 23.50
C THR A 27 25.86 -21.61 24.03
N SER A 28 25.51 -21.75 25.31
CA SER A 28 24.50 -20.91 25.97
C SER A 28 24.92 -19.44 26.02
N GLU A 29 26.17 -19.16 26.36
CA GLU A 29 26.72 -17.79 26.36
C GLU A 29 26.74 -17.19 24.96
N SER A 30 27.15 -17.96 23.95
CA SER A 30 27.12 -17.53 22.55
C SER A 30 25.70 -17.19 22.11
N HIS A 31 24.72 -18.02 22.46
CA HIS A 31 23.30 -17.77 22.17
C HIS A 31 22.77 -16.50 22.85
N GLN A 32 23.11 -16.29 24.12
CA GLN A 32 22.74 -15.08 24.86
C GLN A 32 23.37 -13.82 24.26
N LYS A 33 24.64 -13.89 23.83
CA LYS A 33 25.34 -12.79 23.16
C LYS A 33 24.72 -12.47 21.80
N GLY A 34 24.45 -13.50 20.99
CA GLY A 34 23.75 -13.36 19.71
C GLY A 34 22.39 -12.70 19.86
N LYS A 35 21.57 -13.13 20.84
CA LYS A 35 20.28 -12.48 21.13
C LYS A 35 20.42 -10.99 21.47
N LYS A 36 21.40 -10.61 22.28
CA LYS A 36 21.62 -9.20 22.65
C LYS A 36 22.06 -8.36 21.46
N ALA A 37 22.94 -8.90 20.61
CA ALA A 37 23.35 -8.26 19.37
C ALA A 37 22.16 -8.12 18.40
N PHE A 38 21.31 -9.14 18.28
CA PHE A 38 20.09 -9.10 17.47
C PHE A 38 19.15 -7.97 17.91
N TYR A 39 18.76 -7.92 19.19
CA TYR A 39 17.91 -6.83 19.71
C TYR A 39 18.54 -5.45 19.57
N SER A 40 19.88 -5.36 19.58
CA SER A 40 20.58 -4.09 19.35
C SER A 40 20.58 -3.71 17.87
N ALA A 41 20.61 -4.69 16.96
CA ALA A 41 20.49 -4.45 15.52
C ALA A 41 19.07 -4.00 15.14
N GLU A 42 18.03 -4.51 15.81
CA GLU A 42 16.64 -4.03 15.62
C GLU A 42 16.51 -2.52 15.89
N VAL A 43 17.22 -1.99 16.89
CA VAL A 43 17.23 -0.52 17.12
C VAL A 43 17.75 0.25 15.91
N GLY A 44 18.77 -0.26 15.22
CA GLY A 44 19.28 0.36 14.00
C GLY A 44 18.26 0.31 12.86
N LEU A 45 17.49 -0.77 12.78
CA LEU A 45 16.41 -0.94 11.82
C LEU A 45 15.26 0.04 12.10
N ASP A 46 14.80 0.13 13.35
CA ASP A 46 13.73 1.04 13.75
C ASP A 46 14.10 2.50 13.48
N LEU A 47 15.35 2.88 13.76
CA LEU A 47 15.86 4.22 13.46
C LEU A 47 15.92 4.49 11.95
N ALA A 48 16.31 3.50 11.14
CA ALA A 48 16.29 3.61 9.70
C ALA A 48 14.85 3.82 9.18
N VAL A 49 13.88 3.00 9.63
CA VAL A 49 12.47 3.17 9.28
C VAL A 49 11.95 4.55 9.70
N ALA A 50 12.27 5.00 10.91
CA ALA A 50 11.88 6.32 11.40
C ALA A 50 12.47 7.45 10.54
N SER A 51 13.72 7.32 10.09
CA SER A 51 14.36 8.30 9.21
C SER A 51 13.66 8.39 7.85
N ILE A 52 13.31 7.25 7.27
CA ILE A 52 12.56 7.18 6.00
C ILE A 52 11.19 7.85 6.19
N VAL A 53 10.42 7.45 7.21
CA VAL A 53 9.07 7.99 7.47
C VAL A 53 9.10 9.51 7.70
N LYS A 54 10.08 10.02 8.45
CA LYS A 54 10.21 11.45 8.77
C LYS A 54 10.39 12.31 7.52
N GLU A 55 11.08 11.83 6.50
CA GLU A 55 11.19 12.58 5.25
C GLU A 55 9.93 12.53 4.41
N PHE A 56 9.28 11.37 4.39
CA PHE A 56 7.98 11.22 3.75
C PHE A 56 6.91 12.14 4.36
N GLU A 57 7.02 12.54 5.63
CA GLU A 57 6.13 13.56 6.22
C GLU A 57 6.15 14.88 5.43
N ASN A 58 7.27 15.21 4.77
CA ASN A 58 7.42 16.40 3.93
C ASN A 58 7.12 16.12 2.44
N LEU A 59 6.56 14.94 2.11
CA LEU A 59 6.32 14.46 0.74
C LEU A 59 7.59 14.34 -0.11
N ILE A 60 8.74 14.19 0.55
CA ILE A 60 10.04 13.96 -0.11
C ILE A 60 10.38 12.50 0.09
N PRO A 61 10.48 11.69 -0.99
CA PRO A 61 10.92 10.31 -0.88
C PRO A 61 12.37 10.26 -0.38
N TYR A 62 12.62 9.42 0.61
CA TYR A 62 13.97 9.06 1.04
C TYR A 62 14.72 8.45 -0.16
N THR A 63 15.98 8.83 -0.39
CA THR A 63 16.75 8.26 -1.50
C THR A 63 17.50 7.01 -1.06
N GLN A 64 18.68 7.19 -0.50
CA GLN A 64 19.56 6.14 0.02
C GLN A 64 20.45 6.78 1.09
N SER A 65 20.87 5.98 2.07
CA SER A 65 21.63 6.51 3.21
C SER A 65 22.96 7.14 2.78
N GLU A 66 23.56 6.70 1.68
CA GLU A 66 24.81 7.27 1.14
C GLU A 66 24.71 8.75 0.74
N ASP A 67 23.50 9.23 0.43
CA ASP A 67 23.30 10.64 0.03
C ASP A 67 23.29 11.59 1.25
N TYR A 68 23.32 11.04 2.47
CA TYR A 68 23.26 11.80 3.71
C TYR A 68 24.65 12.13 4.26
N PRO A 69 24.83 13.30 4.88
CA PRO A 69 26.13 13.75 5.38
C PRO A 69 26.71 12.84 6.48
N ASP A 70 25.87 12.08 7.18
CA ASP A 70 26.26 11.22 8.31
C ASP A 70 26.66 9.79 7.87
N ALA A 71 26.66 9.51 6.56
CA ALA A 71 27.04 8.21 6.04
C ALA A 71 28.56 8.05 5.89
N ASP A 72 29.04 6.85 6.20
CA ASP A 72 30.42 6.46 5.94
C ASP A 72 30.66 6.13 4.45
N ALA A 73 31.91 5.83 4.10
CA ALA A 73 32.30 5.50 2.72
C ALA A 73 31.61 4.24 2.14
N ASN A 74 30.92 3.45 2.96
CA ASN A 74 30.15 2.28 2.52
C ASN A 74 28.63 2.55 2.55
N GLY A 75 28.22 3.79 2.83
CA GLY A 75 26.83 4.21 2.93
C GLY A 75 26.15 3.86 4.26
N PHE A 76 26.90 3.51 5.31
CA PHE A 76 26.33 3.24 6.64
C PHE A 76 26.27 4.51 7.49
N ILE A 77 25.13 4.75 8.12
CA ILE A 77 24.96 5.77 9.15
C ILE A 77 25.19 5.10 10.51
N THR A 78 26.09 5.67 11.31
CA THR A 78 26.36 5.19 12.68
C THR A 78 25.49 5.96 13.66
N VAL A 79 24.80 5.24 14.54
CA VAL A 79 23.95 5.83 15.57
C VAL A 79 24.59 5.68 16.95
N ALA A 80 23.97 6.30 17.96
CA ALA A 80 24.41 6.16 19.34
C ALA A 80 24.45 4.68 19.77
N ASN A 81 25.49 4.33 20.53
CA ASN A 81 25.62 2.98 21.06
C ASN A 81 24.42 2.62 21.94
N TYR A 82 23.99 1.36 21.86
CA TYR A 82 22.90 0.85 22.69
C TYR A 82 23.32 -0.45 23.36
N ARG A 83 23.13 -0.53 24.68
CA ARG A 83 23.44 -1.73 25.49
C ARG A 83 24.80 -2.36 25.17
N ASP A 84 25.86 -1.54 25.15
CA ASP A 84 27.24 -1.95 24.83
C ASP A 84 27.48 -2.43 23.39
N HIS A 85 26.60 -2.08 22.45
CA HIS A 85 26.77 -2.38 21.03
C HIS A 85 26.91 -1.08 20.24
N SER A 86 27.87 -1.05 19.33
CA SER A 86 27.91 -0.11 18.22
C SER A 86 26.85 -0.51 17.21
N ILE A 87 26.00 0.44 16.83
CA ILE A 87 24.93 0.23 15.86
C ILE A 87 25.18 1.10 14.64
N ARG A 88 24.97 0.52 13.47
CA ARG A 88 24.94 1.23 12.20
C ARG A 88 23.87 0.65 11.29
N TYR A 89 23.32 1.46 10.41
CA TYR A 89 22.36 1.01 9.41
C TYR A 89 22.68 1.57 8.03
N LYS A 90 22.20 0.89 6.99
CA LYS A 90 22.28 1.31 5.60
C LYS A 90 20.91 1.15 4.97
N VAL A 91 20.47 2.15 4.23
CA VAL A 91 19.23 2.14 3.47
C VAL A 91 19.58 2.26 2.00
N THR A 92 19.03 1.38 1.18
CA THR A 92 19.17 1.43 -0.28
C THR A 92 17.78 1.42 -0.91
N ASN A 93 17.65 2.04 -2.07
CA ASN A 93 16.43 2.01 -2.87
C ASN A 93 16.68 1.16 -4.13
N PRO A 94 16.48 -0.16 -4.06
CA PRO A 94 16.89 -1.08 -5.13
C PRO A 94 15.98 -1.05 -6.36
N LEU A 95 14.81 -0.43 -6.27
CA LEU A 95 13.82 -0.43 -7.34
C LEU A 95 13.48 1.01 -7.70
N GLU A 96 13.51 1.33 -8.99
CA GLU A 96 12.96 2.59 -9.45
C GLU A 96 11.48 2.72 -9.06
N LYS A 97 11.04 3.97 -8.86
CA LYS A 97 9.64 4.32 -8.58
C LYS A 97 8.74 3.65 -9.61
N PHE A 98 7.83 2.80 -9.14
CA PHE A 98 6.88 2.09 -10.02
C PHE A 98 5.45 2.23 -9.54
N LEU A 99 4.51 2.06 -10.47
CA LEU A 99 3.08 2.10 -10.18
C LEU A 99 2.66 0.77 -9.53
N TYR A 100 2.14 0.82 -8.32
CA TYR A 100 1.67 -0.32 -7.55
C TYR A 100 0.16 -0.25 -7.38
N GLN A 101 -0.54 -1.36 -7.65
CA GLN A 101 -1.99 -1.43 -7.51
C GLN A 101 -2.33 -2.18 -6.22
N SER A 102 -3.12 -1.56 -5.35
CA SER A 102 -3.74 -2.25 -4.21
C SER A 102 -5.25 -2.37 -4.43
N SER A 103 -5.85 -3.42 -3.91
CA SER A 103 -7.31 -3.53 -3.78
C SER A 103 -7.73 -2.96 -2.43
N VAL A 104 -8.72 -2.07 -2.40
CA VAL A 104 -9.44 -1.67 -1.19
C VAL A 104 -10.91 -1.93 -1.46
N GLY A 105 -11.45 -3.00 -0.88
CA GLY A 105 -12.74 -3.55 -1.30
C GLY A 105 -12.67 -4.12 -2.72
N ASN A 106 -13.72 -3.90 -3.50
CA ASN A 106 -13.76 -4.26 -4.92
C ASN A 106 -13.12 -3.18 -5.82
N SER A 107 -12.64 -2.08 -5.23
CA SER A 107 -11.97 -0.99 -5.93
C SER A 107 -10.45 -1.13 -5.93
N PHE A 108 -9.79 -0.62 -6.97
CA PHE A 108 -8.33 -0.59 -7.07
C PHE A 108 -7.81 0.82 -6.88
N ILE A 109 -6.80 1.00 -6.03
CA ILE A 109 -6.08 2.27 -5.87
C ILE A 109 -4.68 2.10 -6.43
N TYR A 110 -4.23 3.05 -7.24
CA TYR A 110 -2.84 3.10 -7.68
C TYR A 110 -2.00 3.89 -6.68
N HIS A 111 -0.77 3.44 -6.48
CA HIS A 111 0.21 4.04 -5.60
C HIS A 111 1.49 4.19 -6.38
N TYR A 112 2.28 5.20 -6.06
CA TYR A 112 3.69 5.13 -6.33
C TYR A 112 4.37 4.39 -5.19
N ALA A 113 4.96 3.24 -5.52
CA ALA A 113 5.69 2.43 -4.55
C ALA A 113 7.15 2.87 -4.50
N HIS A 114 7.60 3.16 -3.28
CA HIS A 114 9.00 3.37 -2.95
C HIS A 114 9.46 2.19 -2.10
N THR A 115 10.43 1.41 -2.59
CA THR A 115 10.88 0.18 -1.91
C THR A 115 12.26 0.42 -1.32
N TYR A 116 12.45 0.05 -0.05
CA TYR A 116 13.70 0.26 0.65
C TYR A 116 14.23 -1.05 1.21
N ASP A 117 15.51 -1.32 0.95
CA ASP A 117 16.27 -2.38 1.61
C ASP A 117 17.08 -1.75 2.74
N ILE A 118 16.80 -2.20 3.96
CA ILE A 118 17.45 -1.75 5.19
C ILE A 118 18.35 -2.86 5.68
N GLU A 119 19.62 -2.54 5.93
CA GLU A 119 20.59 -3.43 6.58
C GLU A 119 21.05 -2.76 7.87
N ALA A 120 20.78 -3.37 9.02
CA ALA A 120 21.21 -2.90 10.33
C ALA A 120 22.23 -3.87 10.93
N THR A 121 23.36 -3.35 11.42
CA THR A 121 24.41 -4.14 12.07
C THR A 121 24.61 -3.66 13.50
N ALA A 122 24.63 -4.60 14.44
CA ALA A 122 25.10 -4.36 15.79
C ALA A 122 26.39 -5.14 16.04
N LYS A 123 27.39 -4.46 16.59
CA LYS A 123 28.67 -5.06 16.99
C LYS A 123 28.92 -4.76 18.46
N SER A 124 29.12 -5.81 19.24
CA SER A 124 29.48 -5.66 20.65
C SER A 124 30.78 -4.89 20.81
N LEU A 125 30.81 -3.99 21.79
CA LEU A 125 32.00 -3.24 22.20
C LEU A 125 32.87 -4.02 23.18
N LYS A 126 32.36 -5.14 23.71
CA LYS A 126 33.00 -5.93 24.78
C LYS A 126 33.57 -7.26 24.29
N ASP A 127 33.08 -7.77 23.16
CA ASP A 127 33.53 -9.03 22.56
C ASP A 127 33.41 -9.01 21.04
N THR A 128 33.52 -10.18 20.41
CA THR A 128 33.47 -10.33 18.95
C THR A 128 32.07 -10.60 18.40
N SER A 129 31.03 -10.58 19.25
CA SER A 129 29.66 -10.81 18.80
C SER A 129 29.19 -9.69 17.89
N LYS A 130 28.56 -10.09 16.78
CA LYS A 130 27.98 -9.19 15.79
C LYS A 130 26.73 -9.84 15.22
N GLU A 131 25.75 -9.02 14.91
CA GLU A 131 24.55 -9.45 14.20
C GLU A 131 24.21 -8.47 13.10
N THR A 132 23.58 -8.97 12.05
CA THR A 132 23.12 -8.15 10.92
C THR A 132 21.73 -8.58 10.53
N ILE A 133 20.81 -7.63 10.55
CA ILE A 133 19.40 -7.81 10.19
C ILE A 133 19.16 -7.10 8.87
N LYS A 134 18.35 -7.73 8.01
CA LYS A 134 17.93 -7.16 6.75
C LYS A 134 16.41 -7.16 6.69
N GLU A 135 15.85 -6.03 6.31
CA GLU A 135 14.42 -5.89 6.07
C GLU A 135 14.17 -5.12 4.78
N ARG A 136 13.10 -5.50 4.09
CA ARG A 136 12.58 -4.77 2.95
C ARG A 136 11.24 -4.17 3.34
N ILE A 137 11.17 -2.85 3.34
CA ILE A 137 9.91 -2.13 3.54
C ILE A 137 9.46 -1.49 2.23
N ARG A 138 8.18 -1.14 2.17
CA ARG A 138 7.60 -0.38 1.06
C ARG A 138 6.70 0.71 1.59
N ILE A 139 6.89 1.91 1.09
CA ILE A 139 6.00 3.04 1.33
C ILE A 139 5.18 3.29 0.06
N LEU A 140 3.87 3.42 0.24
CA LEU A 140 2.91 3.64 -0.84
C LEU A 140 2.44 5.09 -0.78
N GLU A 141 2.81 5.87 -1.79
CA GLU A 141 2.31 7.22 -2.00
C GLU A 141 1.03 7.14 -2.85
N THR A 142 -0.11 7.49 -2.28
CA THR A 142 -1.39 7.50 -3.01
C THR A 142 -1.68 8.92 -3.54
N PRO A 143 -1.62 9.15 -4.86
CA PRO A 143 -1.99 10.45 -5.41
C PRO A 143 -3.45 10.80 -5.10
N LEU A 144 -3.70 12.02 -4.61
CA LEU A 144 -5.05 12.53 -4.32
C LEU A 144 -5.88 12.77 -5.60
N VAL A 145 -5.24 13.10 -6.72
CA VAL A 145 -5.89 13.45 -8.00
C VAL A 145 -6.11 12.25 -8.94
N GLN A 146 -6.40 11.07 -8.39
CA GLN A 146 -6.78 9.90 -9.22
C GLN A 146 -8.21 9.98 -9.75
N TYR A 147 -9.01 10.89 -9.22
CA TYR A 147 -10.43 11.03 -9.56
C TYR A 147 -10.65 12.19 -10.51
N PHE A 148 -11.34 11.90 -11.61
CA PHE A 148 -11.94 12.90 -12.49
C PHE A 148 -13.06 13.65 -11.76
N VAL A 149 -13.84 12.94 -10.93
CA VAL A 149 -14.87 13.52 -10.04
C VAL A 149 -14.85 12.79 -8.70
N PHE A 150 -14.79 13.52 -7.59
CA PHE A 150 -14.83 12.98 -6.23
C PHE A 150 -15.75 13.80 -5.33
N PHE A 151 -16.78 13.16 -4.78
CA PHE A 151 -17.70 13.75 -3.80
C PHE A 151 -17.50 13.08 -2.44
N GLY A 152 -16.69 13.71 -1.58
CA GLY A 152 -16.25 13.14 -0.29
C GLY A 152 -17.02 13.61 0.94
N GLN A 153 -18.14 14.33 0.79
CA GLN A 153 -18.95 14.77 1.94
C GLN A 153 -19.65 13.58 2.62
N THR A 154 -20.40 13.83 3.69
CA THR A 154 -21.19 12.82 4.40
C THR A 154 -22.69 13.12 4.30
N GLY A 155 -23.53 12.07 4.42
CA GLY A 155 -24.99 12.21 4.33
C GLY A 155 -25.47 12.65 2.93
N GLY A 156 -26.62 13.33 2.87
CA GLY A 156 -27.23 13.76 1.59
C GLY A 156 -26.45 14.83 0.80
N GLY A 157 -25.38 15.41 1.39
CA GLY A 157 -24.42 16.28 0.70
C GLY A 157 -23.33 15.52 -0.04
N ALA A 158 -23.26 14.21 0.14
CA ALA A 158 -22.32 13.33 -0.52
C ALA A 158 -22.78 12.84 -1.90
N ASP A 159 -24.02 13.15 -2.32
CA ASP A 159 -24.55 12.68 -3.59
C ASP A 159 -23.95 13.44 -4.78
N LEU A 160 -23.60 12.71 -5.84
CA LEU A 160 -23.18 13.26 -7.13
C LEU A 160 -24.39 13.28 -8.07
N GLU A 161 -24.66 14.44 -8.69
CA GLU A 161 -25.65 14.59 -9.76
C GLU A 161 -24.96 15.08 -11.04
N LEU A 162 -25.07 14.31 -12.12
CA LEU A 162 -24.42 14.63 -13.40
C LEU A 162 -25.40 14.46 -14.58
N PHE A 163 -25.83 15.58 -15.15
CA PHE A 163 -26.83 15.62 -16.22
C PHE A 163 -26.44 16.59 -17.37
N PRO A 164 -25.43 16.25 -18.18
CA PRO A 164 -25.07 17.04 -19.35
C PRO A 164 -26.16 16.99 -20.43
N GLY A 165 -26.32 18.12 -21.13
CA GLY A 165 -27.18 18.23 -22.31
C GLY A 165 -26.53 17.67 -23.58
N PRO A 166 -25.30 18.11 -23.95
CA PRO A 166 -24.55 17.52 -25.06
C PRO A 166 -23.88 16.18 -24.71
N LEU A 167 -23.37 15.48 -25.73
CA LEU A 167 -22.50 14.31 -25.56
C LEU A 167 -21.33 14.64 -24.60
N MET A 168 -21.13 13.79 -23.60
CA MET A 168 -20.02 13.91 -22.65
C MET A 168 -19.14 12.67 -22.70
N ASN A 169 -17.88 12.84 -23.10
CA ASN A 169 -16.86 11.80 -22.96
C ASN A 169 -16.07 12.04 -21.68
N MET A 170 -16.03 11.05 -20.81
CA MET A 170 -15.31 11.08 -19.53
C MET A 170 -14.26 9.99 -19.51
N TRP A 171 -13.16 10.26 -18.84
CA TRP A 171 -12.11 9.28 -18.56
C TRP A 171 -11.59 9.51 -17.15
N GLY A 172 -10.92 8.51 -16.59
CA GLY A 172 -10.52 8.55 -15.19
C GLY A 172 -11.61 8.05 -14.25
N ARG A 173 -11.43 8.30 -12.95
CA ARG A 173 -12.24 7.69 -11.89
C ARG A 173 -13.30 8.64 -11.37
N ILE A 174 -14.49 8.13 -11.12
CA ILE A 174 -15.61 8.87 -10.57
C ILE A 174 -15.98 8.19 -9.26
N HIS A 175 -16.04 8.95 -8.16
CA HIS A 175 -16.49 8.42 -6.88
C HIS A 175 -17.39 9.38 -6.12
N SER A 176 -18.35 8.81 -5.39
CA SER A 176 -19.26 9.50 -4.48
C SER A 176 -19.40 8.72 -3.17
N ASN A 177 -19.13 9.38 -2.03
CA ASN A 177 -19.42 8.85 -0.70
C ASN A 177 -20.94 8.70 -0.44
N GLY A 178 -21.77 9.25 -1.32
CA GLY A 178 -23.22 9.08 -1.33
C GLY A 178 -23.67 8.26 -2.54
N ASN A 179 -24.81 8.64 -3.11
CA ASN A 179 -25.34 8.07 -4.34
C ASN A 179 -24.77 8.80 -5.57
N ILE A 180 -24.87 8.16 -6.73
CA ILE A 180 -24.63 8.78 -8.03
C ILE A 180 -25.94 8.78 -8.81
N TYR A 181 -26.39 9.97 -9.20
CA TYR A 181 -27.51 10.20 -10.10
C TYR A 181 -26.93 10.73 -11.40
N ILE A 182 -27.06 9.96 -12.49
CA ILE A 182 -26.35 10.27 -13.73
C ILE A 182 -27.21 9.97 -14.95
N GLY A 183 -27.19 10.82 -15.95
CA GLY A 183 -27.92 10.58 -17.17
C GLY A 183 -27.70 11.70 -18.16
N SER A 184 -28.08 11.52 -19.40
CA SER A 184 -28.05 12.61 -20.36
C SER A 184 -29.46 12.90 -20.87
N SER A 185 -29.88 14.15 -20.69
CA SER A 185 -31.03 14.68 -21.41
C SER A 185 -30.50 15.13 -22.77
N GLY A 186 -31.09 14.66 -23.88
CA GLY A 186 -30.68 15.01 -25.23
C GLY A 186 -30.48 16.51 -25.48
N ASP A 187 -29.89 16.86 -26.63
CA ASP A 187 -29.51 18.21 -27.09
C ASP A 187 -30.65 19.26 -27.18
N GLY A 188 -31.82 19.01 -26.59
CA GLY A 188 -33.01 19.84 -26.67
C GLY A 188 -33.72 19.75 -28.03
N ARG A 189 -33.28 18.87 -28.94
CA ARG A 189 -33.84 18.72 -30.30
C ARG A 189 -34.15 17.26 -30.69
N GLY A 190 -34.18 16.35 -29.71
CA GLY A 190 -34.68 14.99 -29.91
C GLY A 190 -33.64 13.95 -30.34
N GLY A 191 -32.34 14.27 -30.25
CA GLY A 191 -31.28 13.24 -30.23
C GLY A 191 -30.99 12.79 -28.80
N PHE A 192 -30.84 11.48 -28.56
CA PHE A 192 -30.27 11.01 -27.29
C PHE A 192 -28.79 11.42 -27.26
N SER A 193 -28.43 12.37 -26.39
CA SER A 193 -27.03 12.57 -26.00
C SER A 193 -26.61 11.43 -25.08
N THR A 194 -25.32 11.12 -25.04
CA THR A 194 -24.79 10.06 -24.17
C THR A 194 -23.68 10.55 -23.27
N ILE A 195 -23.47 9.83 -22.17
CA ILE A 195 -22.26 9.90 -21.35
C ILE A 195 -21.46 8.64 -21.62
N ASN A 196 -20.20 8.79 -22.03
CA ASN A 196 -19.31 7.69 -22.32
C ASN A 196 -18.15 7.70 -21.33
N LEU A 197 -18.02 6.67 -20.48
CA LEU A 197 -16.87 6.48 -19.60
C LEU A 197 -15.86 5.53 -20.26
N ARG A 198 -14.69 6.06 -20.61
CA ARG A 198 -13.65 5.37 -21.40
C ARG A 198 -12.30 5.33 -20.68
N ASN A 199 -11.45 4.38 -21.07
CA ASN A 199 -10.11 4.15 -20.50
C ASN A 199 -8.99 4.96 -21.18
N TYR A 200 -9.29 6.08 -21.85
CA TYR A 200 -8.29 6.86 -22.59
C TYR A 200 -8.69 8.34 -22.70
N ASP A 201 -7.68 9.21 -22.84
CA ASP A 201 -7.86 10.64 -23.06
C ASP A 201 -8.02 10.98 -24.56
N ASP A 202 -8.20 12.27 -24.88
CA ASP A 202 -8.37 12.74 -26.28
C ASP A 202 -7.10 12.60 -27.14
N GLN A 203 -5.95 12.32 -26.53
CA GLN A 203 -4.69 12.03 -27.24
C GLN A 203 -4.46 10.52 -27.42
N GLY A 204 -5.36 9.68 -26.91
CA GLY A 204 -5.24 8.22 -26.96
C GLY A 204 -4.33 7.64 -25.87
N ASN A 205 -3.90 8.42 -24.89
CA ASN A 205 -3.15 7.90 -23.76
C ASN A 205 -4.07 7.08 -22.85
N GLN A 206 -3.57 5.95 -22.35
CA GLN A 206 -4.32 5.10 -21.44
C GLN A 206 -4.57 5.81 -20.11
N SER A 207 -5.83 5.80 -19.67
CA SER A 207 -6.29 6.39 -18.41
C SER A 207 -7.28 5.43 -17.74
N PRO A 208 -6.92 4.78 -16.62
CA PRO A 208 -7.83 3.86 -15.95
C PRO A 208 -9.16 4.53 -15.59
N HIS A 209 -10.28 3.94 -16.01
CA HIS A 209 -11.60 4.42 -15.64
C HIS A 209 -12.26 3.51 -14.61
N LEU A 210 -13.08 4.13 -13.77
CA LEU A 210 -13.86 3.47 -12.74
C LEU A 210 -15.00 4.39 -12.36
N MET A 211 -16.18 3.84 -12.08
CA MET A 211 -17.23 4.55 -11.37
C MET A 211 -17.56 3.80 -10.09
N SER A 212 -17.55 4.48 -8.94
CA SER A 212 -17.95 3.84 -7.68
C SER A 212 -18.78 4.74 -6.79
N ALA A 213 -19.70 4.15 -6.03
CA ALA A 213 -20.52 4.87 -5.07
C ALA A 213 -20.60 4.09 -3.76
N SER A 214 -20.59 4.80 -2.63
CA SER A 214 -20.91 4.17 -1.35
C SER A 214 -22.40 3.91 -1.16
N GLY A 215 -23.24 4.63 -1.89
CA GLY A 215 -24.67 4.38 -2.02
C GLY A 215 -25.00 3.63 -3.30
N LYS A 216 -26.11 4.03 -3.93
CA LYS A 216 -26.56 3.50 -5.22
C LYS A 216 -26.03 4.32 -6.40
N ILE A 217 -25.97 3.70 -7.57
CA ILE A 217 -25.82 4.39 -8.85
C ILE A 217 -27.14 4.25 -9.61
N THR A 218 -27.69 5.34 -10.14
CA THR A 218 -28.98 5.32 -10.83
C THR A 218 -29.04 6.29 -12.00
N THR A 219 -29.75 5.90 -13.05
CA THR A 219 -29.98 6.73 -14.24
C THR A 219 -31.15 7.69 -14.09
N ARG A 220 -31.40 8.19 -12.87
CA ARG A 220 -32.61 8.96 -12.56
C ARG A 220 -32.26 10.29 -11.91
N PHE A 221 -33.10 11.29 -12.08
CA PHE A 221 -33.00 12.49 -11.24
C PHE A 221 -33.26 12.14 -9.77
N LYS A 222 -32.49 12.76 -8.88
CA LYS A 222 -32.61 12.59 -7.43
C LYS A 222 -34.00 12.92 -6.90
N HIS A 223 -34.57 14.04 -7.35
CA HIS A 223 -35.81 14.59 -6.81
C HIS A 223 -37.06 14.17 -7.57
N SER A 224 -37.05 14.21 -8.92
CA SER A 224 -38.23 13.89 -9.73
C SER A 224 -38.35 12.41 -10.09
N GLY A 225 -37.26 11.64 -9.99
CA GLY A 225 -37.22 10.24 -10.38
C GLY A 225 -37.31 9.99 -11.89
N HIS A 226 -37.33 11.06 -12.71
CA HIS A 226 -37.31 10.95 -14.18
C HIS A 226 -36.09 10.13 -14.62
N THR A 227 -36.30 9.19 -15.55
CA THR A 227 -35.29 8.20 -15.95
C THR A 227 -34.56 8.62 -17.23
N PHE A 228 -33.32 8.14 -17.35
CA PHE A 228 -32.39 8.38 -18.45
C PHE A 228 -31.73 7.06 -18.87
N ASP A 229 -32.56 6.03 -19.03
CA ASP A 229 -32.09 4.69 -19.35
C ASP A 229 -31.40 4.67 -20.72
N ASN A 230 -30.34 3.86 -20.86
CA ASN A 230 -29.52 3.78 -22.08
C ASN A 230 -28.87 5.11 -22.53
N THR A 231 -28.59 6.02 -21.58
CA THR A 231 -27.87 7.27 -21.88
C THR A 231 -26.44 7.28 -21.34
N VAL A 232 -26.07 6.32 -20.49
CA VAL A 232 -24.73 6.23 -19.88
C VAL A 232 -24.10 4.90 -20.24
N PHE A 233 -22.94 4.97 -20.88
CA PHE A 233 -22.23 3.83 -21.44
C PHE A 233 -20.83 3.73 -20.85
N ILE A 234 -20.47 2.55 -20.37
CA ILE A 234 -19.20 2.27 -19.71
C ILE A 234 -18.42 1.27 -20.56
N LYS A 235 -17.18 1.59 -20.93
CA LYS A 235 -16.30 0.62 -21.56
C LYS A 235 -15.96 -0.48 -20.55
N THR A 236 -16.11 -1.75 -20.92
CA THR A 236 -15.88 -2.89 -20.00
C THR A 236 -14.53 -3.57 -20.20
N SER A 237 -13.56 -2.82 -20.73
CA SER A 237 -12.16 -3.24 -20.92
C SER A 237 -11.20 -2.11 -20.62
N ASN A 238 -10.03 -2.43 -20.08
CA ASN A 238 -8.92 -1.51 -19.84
C ASN A 238 -7.88 -1.48 -20.98
N MET A 239 -8.13 -2.16 -22.09
CA MET A 239 -7.20 -2.22 -23.23
C MET A 239 -7.66 -1.38 -24.41
N GLY A 240 -6.70 -0.82 -25.15
CA GLY A 240 -6.92 -0.11 -26.40
C GLY A 240 -7.65 1.23 -26.23
N THR A 241 -7.82 1.93 -27.36
CA THR A 241 -8.43 3.26 -27.45
C THR A 241 -9.77 3.26 -28.18
N ASP A 242 -10.29 2.10 -28.57
CA ASP A 242 -11.64 2.01 -29.13
C ASP A 242 -12.66 2.01 -27.99
N PHE A 243 -13.81 2.68 -28.17
CA PHE A 243 -14.90 2.67 -27.18
C PHE A 243 -15.73 1.37 -27.28
N SER A 244 -15.05 0.23 -27.08
CA SER A 244 -15.61 -1.11 -27.17
C SER A 244 -14.75 -2.10 -26.36
N PRO A 245 -15.32 -3.17 -25.78
CA PRO A 245 -16.75 -3.41 -25.59
C PRO A 245 -17.35 -2.40 -24.60
N VAL A 246 -18.66 -2.15 -24.73
CA VAL A 246 -19.38 -1.16 -23.94
C VAL A 246 -20.69 -1.74 -23.39
N GLN A 247 -21.06 -1.30 -22.19
CA GLN A 247 -22.29 -1.69 -21.50
C GLN A 247 -23.03 -0.44 -21.03
N ALA A 248 -24.35 -0.39 -21.24
CA ALA A 248 -25.18 0.66 -20.66
C ALA A 248 -25.38 0.43 -19.16
N LEU A 249 -25.33 1.51 -18.36
CA LEU A 249 -25.69 1.46 -16.93
C LEU A 249 -27.11 0.94 -16.75
N SER A 250 -27.29 0.09 -15.74
CA SER A 250 -28.62 -0.32 -15.31
C SER A 250 -29.38 0.86 -14.68
N PRO A 251 -30.73 0.86 -14.74
CA PRO A 251 -31.51 1.97 -14.20
C PRO A 251 -31.27 2.26 -12.72
N VAL A 252 -31.04 1.20 -11.95
CA VAL A 252 -30.70 1.25 -10.52
C VAL A 252 -29.71 0.12 -10.24
N MET A 253 -28.58 0.48 -9.64
CA MET A 253 -27.57 -0.42 -9.11
C MET A 253 -27.40 -0.10 -7.62
N ASP A 254 -27.65 -1.06 -6.77
CA ASP A 254 -27.56 -0.94 -5.31
C ASP A 254 -27.16 -2.28 -4.67
N LYS A 255 -27.18 -2.33 -3.35
CA LYS A 255 -26.80 -3.52 -2.58
C LYS A 255 -27.58 -4.79 -2.96
N THR A 256 -28.78 -4.68 -3.52
CA THR A 256 -29.62 -5.84 -3.87
C THR A 256 -29.17 -6.54 -5.14
N ASN A 257 -28.49 -5.83 -6.06
CA ASN A 257 -28.00 -6.36 -7.33
C ASN A 257 -26.49 -6.13 -7.56
N GLU A 258 -25.76 -5.74 -6.51
CA GLU A 258 -24.31 -5.44 -6.51
C GLU A 258 -23.49 -6.50 -7.26
N ALA A 259 -23.50 -7.75 -6.81
CA ALA A 259 -22.66 -8.80 -7.39
C ALA A 259 -22.94 -9.07 -8.89
N GLU A 260 -24.21 -8.97 -9.31
CA GLU A 260 -24.59 -9.17 -10.71
C GLU A 260 -24.12 -8.01 -11.58
N GLU A 261 -24.36 -6.78 -11.14
CA GLU A 261 -24.02 -5.59 -11.90
C GLU A 261 -22.50 -5.39 -11.95
N GLU A 262 -21.78 -5.56 -10.83
CA GLU A 262 -20.32 -5.46 -10.82
C GLU A 262 -19.65 -6.48 -11.75
N ALA A 263 -20.17 -7.72 -11.78
CA ALA A 263 -19.70 -8.73 -12.72
C ALA A 263 -19.99 -8.35 -14.17
N LYS A 264 -21.19 -7.84 -14.47
CA LYS A 264 -21.59 -7.34 -15.80
C LYS A 264 -20.68 -6.21 -16.29
N PHE A 265 -20.20 -5.35 -15.39
CA PHE A 265 -19.26 -4.29 -15.71
C PHE A 265 -17.79 -4.69 -15.55
N ASN A 266 -17.44 -5.97 -15.35
CA ASN A 266 -16.07 -6.42 -15.11
C ASN A 266 -15.34 -5.64 -13.99
N GLY A 267 -16.08 -5.17 -12.97
CA GLY A 267 -15.55 -4.36 -11.87
C GLY A 267 -15.23 -2.90 -12.20
N TYR A 268 -15.64 -2.38 -13.37
CA TYR A 268 -15.48 -0.96 -13.73
C TYR A 268 -16.58 -0.05 -13.19
N VAL A 269 -17.65 -0.64 -12.67
CA VAL A 269 -18.71 0.06 -11.94
C VAL A 269 -18.93 -0.69 -10.64
N LEU A 270 -18.85 0.01 -9.51
CA LEU A 270 -18.96 -0.56 -8.16
C LEU A 270 -19.99 0.19 -7.33
N VAL A 271 -20.78 -0.51 -6.53
CA VAL A 271 -21.84 0.09 -5.70
C VAL A 271 -21.74 -0.40 -4.28
N ASN A 272 -22.34 0.36 -3.34
CA ASN A 272 -22.30 -0.02 -1.93
C ASN A 272 -20.85 -0.14 -1.37
N GLU A 273 -19.92 0.65 -1.92
CA GLU A 273 -18.52 0.69 -1.50
C GLU A 273 -18.32 1.40 -0.14
N PRO A 274 -17.26 1.10 0.61
CA PRO A 274 -16.92 1.86 1.81
C PRO A 274 -16.75 3.36 1.51
N GLN A 275 -17.21 4.22 2.41
CA GLN A 275 -16.99 5.67 2.30
C GLN A 275 -15.52 6.01 2.49
N PHE A 276 -14.99 6.90 1.65
CA PHE A 276 -13.70 7.52 1.89
C PHE A 276 -13.84 8.53 3.02
N VAL A 277 -13.39 8.14 4.20
CA VAL A 277 -13.26 9.04 5.33
C VAL A 277 -11.91 9.73 5.29
N THR A 278 -11.87 11.03 5.60
CA THR A 278 -10.60 11.67 5.90
C THR A 278 -9.99 10.95 7.10
N PRO A 279 -8.74 10.47 7.02
CA PRO A 279 -8.07 9.89 8.18
C PRO A 279 -8.12 10.89 9.34
N SER A 280 -8.51 10.44 10.53
CA SER A 280 -8.48 11.33 11.70
C SER A 280 -7.06 11.84 11.89
N ARG A 281 -6.89 13.16 12.04
CA ARG A 281 -5.58 13.77 12.37
C ARG A 281 -5.00 13.17 13.66
N ASP A 282 -5.85 12.67 14.55
CA ASP A 282 -5.46 12.03 15.81
C ASP A 282 -4.88 10.61 15.64
N LEU A 283 -5.05 9.99 14.47
CA LEU A 283 -4.39 8.73 14.10
C LEU A 283 -2.96 8.97 13.62
N ILE A 284 -2.61 10.19 13.23
CA ILE A 284 -1.23 10.62 12.99
C ILE A 284 -0.62 10.95 14.35
N LYS A 285 -0.38 9.92 15.16
CA LYS A 285 0.42 10.07 16.37
C LYS A 285 1.88 10.08 15.98
N ARG A 286 2.53 11.24 16.11
CA ARG A 286 3.97 11.27 16.30
C ARG A 286 4.27 10.53 17.61
N GLY A 287 4.94 9.39 17.50
CA GLY A 287 5.57 8.73 18.63
C GLY A 287 6.64 9.61 19.25
#